data_AF-A0A443RT01-F1
#
_entry.id   AF-A0A443RT01-F1
#
_cell.length_a   1.000
_cell.length_b   1.000
_cell.length_c   1.000
_cell.angle_alpha   90.00
_cell.angle_beta   90.00
_cell.angle_gamma   90.00
#
_symmetry.space_group_name_H-M   'P 1'
#
loop_
_entity.id
_entity.type
_entity.pdbx_description
1 polymer ?
#
loop_
_entity_poly.entity_id
_entity_poly.type
_entity_poly.pdbx_seq_one_letter_code
_entity_poly.pdbx_strand_id
1 'polypeptide(L)'
;MKDCVVYQLNKLDLKQARERSWNVLVDATGTGYDNADLHMLLFFFETLRYFPMGIKYYIIYDMPWLLNAFATLILSMIPGFAKDKIKFWDPKELLEHVDENALPDVLGGTCRECYRGVPQGAMDIYYLAKRDFDLDRNEVDRFLQPSLKYIDTENWIEVENV
;
A
#
# COMPACT_ATOMS: atom_id res chain seq x y z
N MET A 1 -3.21 3.16 11.10
CA MET A 1 -2.98 2.93 9.65
C MET A 1 -2.88 4.24 8.87
N LYS A 2 -3.86 5.15 8.96
CA LYS A 2 -3.85 6.46 8.27
C LYS A 2 -2.57 7.28 8.50
N ASP A 3 -2.11 7.39 9.75
CA ASP A 3 -0.90 8.17 10.06
C ASP A 3 0.37 7.55 9.45
N CYS A 4 0.45 6.21 9.42
CA CYS A 4 1.54 5.49 8.75
C CYS A 4 1.56 5.81 7.26
N VAL A 5 0.40 5.77 6.59
CA VAL A 5 0.28 6.14 5.17
C VAL A 5 0.77 7.56 4.92
N VAL A 6 0.28 8.54 5.69
CA VAL A 6 0.69 9.95 5.55
C VAL A 6 2.19 10.10 5.75
N TYR A 7 2.75 9.44 6.77
CA TYR A 7 4.18 9.45 7.04
C TYR A 7 4.99 8.90 5.85
N GLN A 8 4.58 7.76 5.28
CA GLN A 8 5.28 7.16 4.14
C GLN A 8 5.20 8.05 2.89
N LEU A 9 4.04 8.64 2.61
CA LEU A 9 3.87 9.57 1.48
C LEU A 9 4.74 10.82 1.64
N ASN A 10 4.73 11.44 2.81
CA ASN A 10 5.56 12.61 3.09
C ASN A 10 7.05 12.29 2.94
N LYS A 11 7.48 11.14 3.45
CA LYS A 11 8.87 10.71 3.34
C LYS A 11 9.28 10.40 1.91
N LEU A 12 8.41 9.78 1.12
CA LEU A 12 8.63 9.55 -0.32
C LEU A 12 8.78 10.89 -1.06
N ASP A 13 7.90 11.84 -0.80
CA ASP A 13 7.92 13.17 -1.42
C ASP A 13 9.19 13.96 -1.06
N LEU A 14 9.63 13.88 0.21
CA LEU A 14 10.90 14.48 0.66
C LEU A 14 12.14 13.82 0.05
N LYS A 15 12.12 12.49 -0.18
CA LYS A 15 13.23 11.76 -0.81
C LYS A 15 13.35 12.07 -2.30
N GLN A 16 12.25 12.38 -2.98
CA GLN A 16 12.28 12.79 -4.37
C GLN A 16 12.82 14.22 -4.47
N ALA A 17 13.86 14.42 -5.29
CA ALA A 17 14.26 15.77 -5.68
C ALA A 17 13.08 16.44 -6.41
N ARG A 18 12.98 17.78 -6.32
CA ARG A 18 11.87 18.62 -6.83
C ARG A 18 11.43 18.35 -8.29
N GLU A 19 12.22 17.62 -9.07
CA GLU A 19 11.99 17.33 -10.49
C GLU A 19 11.40 15.93 -10.76
N ARG A 20 11.20 15.09 -9.75
CA ARG A 20 10.67 13.72 -9.92
C ARG A 20 9.32 13.55 -9.23
N SER A 21 8.39 12.92 -9.95
CA SER A 21 7.10 12.49 -9.41
C SER A 21 7.15 11.02 -8.99
N TRP A 22 6.20 10.61 -8.17
CA TRP A 22 6.01 9.24 -7.69
C TRP A 22 4.61 8.72 -8.02
N ASN A 23 4.46 7.40 -8.00
CA ASN A 23 3.18 6.72 -8.17
C ASN A 23 2.84 5.96 -6.89
N VAL A 24 1.55 5.75 -6.66
CA VAL A 24 1.07 4.76 -5.67
C VAL A 24 0.46 3.63 -6.45
N LEU A 25 0.81 2.39 -6.07
CA LEU A 25 0.15 1.19 -6.57
C LEU A 25 -0.52 0.51 -5.38
N VAL A 26 -1.81 0.23 -5.54
CA VAL A 26 -2.61 -0.54 -4.60
C VAL A 26 -2.99 -1.84 -5.27
N ASP A 27 -2.45 -2.94 -4.77
CA ASP A 27 -2.82 -4.30 -5.19
C ASP A 27 -4.21 -4.64 -4.62
N ALA A 28 -5.18 -4.79 -5.51
CA ALA A 28 -6.55 -5.17 -5.20
C ALA A 28 -6.85 -6.63 -5.55
N THR A 29 -5.84 -7.44 -5.91
CA THR A 29 -5.98 -8.86 -6.24
C THR A 29 -6.73 -9.60 -5.12
N GLY A 30 -7.80 -10.31 -5.47
CA GLY A 30 -8.58 -11.10 -4.51
C GLY A 30 -9.45 -10.28 -3.54
N THR A 31 -9.63 -8.98 -3.77
CA THR A 31 -10.55 -8.15 -2.98
C THR A 31 -12.02 -8.52 -3.26
N GLY A 32 -12.80 -8.75 -2.21
CA GLY A 32 -14.25 -8.92 -2.25
C GLY A 32 -14.98 -7.70 -1.69
N TYR A 33 -16.29 -7.82 -1.48
CA TYR A 33 -17.06 -6.72 -0.89
C TYR A 33 -16.74 -6.50 0.59
N ASP A 34 -16.48 -7.58 1.34
CA ASP A 34 -16.28 -7.53 2.80
C ASP A 34 -14.99 -6.81 3.23
N ASN A 35 -14.01 -6.72 2.33
CA ASN A 35 -12.73 -6.07 2.56
C ASN A 35 -12.53 -4.81 1.70
N ALA A 36 -13.55 -4.35 0.97
CA ALA A 36 -13.51 -3.09 0.24
C ALA A 36 -13.72 -1.91 1.20
N ASP A 37 -12.65 -1.16 1.51
CA ASP A 37 -12.71 -0.01 2.41
C ASP A 37 -12.80 1.33 1.66
N LEU A 38 -14.03 1.84 1.53
CA LEU A 38 -14.30 3.11 0.86
C LEU A 38 -13.68 4.30 1.60
N HIS A 39 -13.73 4.26 2.93
CA HIS A 39 -13.28 5.36 3.77
C HIS A 39 -11.76 5.49 3.71
N MET A 40 -11.03 4.38 3.63
CA MET A 40 -9.59 4.41 3.43
C MET A 40 -9.23 4.97 2.06
N LEU A 41 -9.89 4.52 0.98
CA LEU A 41 -9.62 5.02 -0.38
C LEU A 41 -9.91 6.51 -0.51
N LEU A 42 -11.04 7.00 0.00
CA LEU A 42 -11.34 8.44 0.02
C LEU A 42 -10.32 9.22 0.84
N PHE A 43 -9.89 8.69 1.98
CA PHE A 43 -8.82 9.29 2.77
C PHE A 43 -7.50 9.38 1.99
N PHE A 44 -7.14 8.34 1.22
CA PHE A 44 -5.98 8.37 0.33
C PHE A 44 -6.12 9.49 -0.70
N PHE A 45 -7.23 9.55 -1.43
CA PHE A 45 -7.44 10.60 -2.43
C PHE A 45 -7.37 12.01 -1.85
N GLU A 46 -7.95 12.25 -0.68
CA GLU A 46 -7.82 13.52 0.02
C GLU A 46 -6.39 13.81 0.45
N THR A 47 -5.65 12.81 0.92
CA THR A 47 -4.24 12.96 1.30
C THR A 47 -3.37 13.33 0.09
N LEU A 48 -3.64 12.75 -1.08
CA LEU A 48 -2.91 13.03 -2.31
C LEU A 48 -3.06 14.48 -2.79
N ARG A 49 -4.10 15.20 -2.36
CA ARG A 49 -4.28 16.62 -2.67
C ARG A 49 -3.20 17.51 -2.05
N TYR A 50 -2.54 17.05 -0.98
CA TYR A 50 -1.42 17.76 -0.35
C TYR A 50 -0.09 17.57 -1.11
N PHE A 51 -0.06 16.66 -2.09
CA PHE A 51 1.11 16.35 -2.91
C PHE A 51 0.84 16.56 -4.42
N PRO A 52 0.36 17.74 -4.86
CA PRO A 52 -0.16 17.94 -6.22
C PRO A 52 0.89 17.74 -7.32
N MET A 53 2.15 18.07 -7.02
CA MET A 53 3.30 17.88 -7.91
C MET A 53 4.02 16.54 -7.69
N GLY A 54 3.79 15.91 -6.53
CA GLY A 54 4.40 14.64 -6.15
C GLY A 54 3.78 13.48 -6.90
N ILE A 55 2.45 13.37 -6.89
CA ILE A 55 1.77 12.20 -7.50
C ILE A 55 1.56 12.35 -9.01
N LYS A 56 2.05 11.36 -9.77
CA LYS A 56 1.76 11.18 -11.19
C LYS A 56 0.55 10.28 -11.41
N TYR A 57 0.57 9.04 -10.91
CA TYR A 57 -0.57 8.10 -10.98
C TYR A 57 -0.91 7.46 -9.63
N TYR A 58 -2.20 7.22 -9.44
CA TYR A 58 -2.75 6.31 -8.44
C TYR A 58 -3.27 5.06 -9.15
N ILE A 59 -2.56 3.96 -9.02
CA ILE A 59 -2.80 2.71 -9.76
C ILE A 59 -3.53 1.75 -8.83
N ILE A 60 -4.68 1.26 -9.29
CA ILE A 60 -5.42 0.16 -8.68
C ILE A 60 -5.15 -1.06 -9.55
N TYR A 61 -4.38 -1.99 -8.99
CA TYR A 61 -3.88 -3.17 -9.69
C TYR A 61 -4.81 -4.37 -9.49
N ASP A 62 -5.11 -5.07 -10.59
CA ASP A 62 -5.91 -6.31 -10.65
C ASP A 62 -7.21 -6.27 -9.83
N MET A 63 -7.95 -5.16 -9.95
CA MET A 63 -9.23 -5.00 -9.26
C MET A 63 -10.27 -5.99 -9.82
N PRO A 64 -10.91 -6.82 -8.97
CA PRO A 64 -11.95 -7.72 -9.42
C PRO A 64 -13.14 -6.97 -10.02
N TRP A 65 -13.64 -7.45 -11.16
CA TRP A 65 -14.76 -6.83 -11.91
C TRP A 65 -16.01 -6.61 -11.04
N LEU A 66 -16.20 -7.45 -10.02
CA LEU A 66 -17.30 -7.37 -9.07
C LEU A 66 -17.31 -6.04 -8.29
N LEU A 67 -16.15 -5.38 -8.16
CA LEU A 67 -15.99 -4.08 -7.49
C LEU A 67 -16.18 -2.88 -8.43
N ASN A 68 -16.55 -3.08 -9.71
CA ASN A 68 -16.76 -1.97 -10.65
C ASN A 68 -17.80 -0.93 -10.15
N ALA A 69 -18.86 -1.39 -9.48
CA ALA A 69 -19.86 -0.49 -8.90
C ALA A 69 -19.25 0.40 -7.79
N PHE A 70 -18.37 -0.18 -6.98
CA PHE A 70 -17.66 0.51 -5.92
C PHE A 70 -16.65 1.52 -6.47
N ALA A 71 -15.89 1.15 -7.50
CA ALA A 71 -15.02 2.06 -8.23
C ALA A 71 -15.80 3.22 -8.85
N THR A 72 -16.97 2.95 -9.45
CA THR A 72 -17.85 3.99 -10.01
C THR A 72 -18.32 4.98 -8.93
N LEU A 73 -18.71 4.48 -7.76
CA LEU A 73 -19.09 5.32 -6.62
C LEU A 73 -17.93 6.24 -6.21
N ILE A 74 -16.75 5.68 -5.99
CA ILE A 74 -15.54 6.44 -5.64
C ILE A 74 -15.25 7.52 -6.67
N LEU A 75 -15.20 7.14 -7.95
CA LEU A 75 -14.91 8.07 -9.03
C LEU A 75 -15.94 9.19 -9.13
N SER A 76 -17.20 8.97 -8.74
CA SER A 76 -18.22 10.02 -8.71
C SER A 76 -17.95 11.09 -7.63
N MET A 77 -17.24 10.72 -6.56
CA MET A 77 -16.94 11.58 -5.41
C MET A 77 -15.65 12.40 -5.59
N ILE A 78 -14.87 12.12 -6.62
CA ILE A 78 -13.55 12.73 -6.87
C ILE A 78 -13.64 13.83 -7.95
N PRO A 79 -12.91 14.96 -7.83
CA PRO A 79 -12.85 15.99 -8.87
C PRO A 79 -12.28 15.46 -10.20
N GLY A 80 -12.76 15.99 -11.33
CA GLY A 80 -12.37 15.53 -12.67
C GLY A 80 -10.86 15.46 -12.92
N PHE A 81 -10.12 16.51 -12.57
CA PHE A 81 -8.66 16.56 -12.77
C PHE A 81 -7.88 15.48 -11.98
N ALA A 82 -8.46 14.97 -10.89
CA ALA A 82 -7.86 13.91 -10.10
C ALA A 82 -8.21 12.52 -10.67
N LYS A 83 -9.35 12.38 -11.37
CA LYS A 83 -9.73 11.12 -12.05
C LYS A 83 -8.73 10.73 -13.13
N ASP A 84 -8.16 11.69 -13.86
CA ASP A 84 -7.20 11.43 -14.92
C ASP A 84 -5.89 10.79 -14.41
N LYS A 85 -5.58 11.00 -13.13
CA LYS A 85 -4.44 10.38 -12.43
C LYS A 85 -4.74 8.98 -11.92
N ILE A 86 -6.00 8.56 -11.85
CA ILE A 86 -6.39 7.21 -11.41
C ILE A 86 -6.28 6.26 -12.60
N LYS A 87 -5.60 5.14 -12.39
CA LYS A 87 -5.44 4.06 -13.37
C LYS A 87 -5.92 2.76 -12.76
N PHE A 88 -6.67 1.99 -13.53
CA PHE A 88 -6.99 0.61 -13.21
C PHE A 88 -6.15 -0.21 -14.17
N TRP A 89 -5.18 -0.95 -13.65
CA TRP A 89 -4.25 -1.73 -14.46
C TRP A 89 -4.39 -3.21 -14.14
N ASP A 90 -4.46 -4.03 -15.17
CA ASP A 90 -4.28 -5.47 -15.07
C ASP A 90 -2.78 -5.86 -15.08
N PRO A 91 -2.42 -7.14 -14.87
CA PRO A 91 -1.03 -7.61 -14.94
C PRO A 91 -0.30 -7.26 -16.24
N LYS A 92 -1.01 -7.25 -17.36
CA LYS A 92 -0.43 -6.95 -18.67
C LYS A 92 -0.14 -5.45 -18.79
N GLU A 93 -1.11 -4.61 -18.44
CA GLU A 93 -0.97 -3.15 -18.48
C GLU A 93 0.15 -2.66 -17.54
N LEU A 94 0.33 -3.30 -16.37
CA LEU A 94 1.43 -2.97 -15.47
C LEU A 94 2.80 -3.20 -16.14
N LEU A 95 3.00 -4.36 -16.77
CA LEU A 95 4.25 -4.71 -17.45
C LEU A 95 4.51 -3.90 -18.73
N GLU A 96 3.47 -3.32 -19.33
CA GLU A 96 3.63 -2.38 -20.44
C GLU A 96 4.19 -1.01 -19.99
N HIS A 97 4.06 -0.66 -18.70
CA HIS A 97 4.46 0.64 -18.16
C HIS A 97 5.64 0.59 -17.17
N VAL A 98 5.93 -0.57 -16.58
CA VAL A 98 6.98 -0.76 -15.59
C VAL A 98 7.80 -1.99 -15.96
N ASP A 99 9.12 -1.83 -16.02
CA ASP A 99 10.03 -2.94 -16.31
C ASP A 99 9.90 -4.05 -15.24
N GLU A 100 9.90 -5.30 -15.68
CA GLU A 100 9.75 -6.48 -14.82
C GLU A 100 10.82 -6.51 -13.70
N ASN A 101 12.04 -6.05 -13.98
CA ASN A 101 13.14 -6.01 -13.01
C ASN A 101 12.99 -4.88 -11.95
N ALA A 102 12.05 -3.96 -12.14
CA ALA A 102 11.71 -2.90 -11.19
C ALA A 102 10.46 -3.24 -10.36
N LEU A 103 9.83 -4.39 -10.62
CA LEU A 103 8.65 -4.87 -9.88
C LEU A 103 9.03 -5.97 -8.89
N PRO A 104 8.44 -5.98 -7.69
CA PRO A 104 8.59 -7.08 -6.75
C PRO A 104 7.93 -8.36 -7.27
N ASP A 105 8.39 -9.50 -6.77
CA ASP A 105 7.87 -10.83 -7.07
C ASP A 105 6.36 -10.99 -6.83
N VAL A 106 5.82 -10.35 -5.79
CA VAL A 106 4.37 -10.37 -5.50
C VAL A 106 3.51 -9.72 -6.59
N LEU A 107 4.11 -8.87 -7.45
CA LEU A 107 3.46 -8.29 -8.62
C LEU A 107 3.90 -8.96 -9.93
N GLY A 108 4.53 -10.14 -9.85
CA GLY A 108 5.04 -10.88 -11.01
C GLY A 108 6.36 -10.35 -11.58
N GLY A 109 7.10 -9.53 -10.83
CA GLY A 109 8.39 -8.99 -11.24
C GLY A 109 9.59 -9.84 -10.84
N THR A 110 10.78 -9.35 -11.18
CA THR A 110 12.08 -9.99 -10.92
C THR A 110 13.03 -9.12 -10.09
N CYS A 111 12.53 -8.01 -9.53
CA CYS A 111 13.33 -7.15 -8.65
C CYS A 111 13.83 -7.95 -7.44
N ARG A 112 15.14 -7.84 -7.18
CA ARG A 112 15.81 -8.52 -6.06
C ARG A 112 15.95 -7.63 -4.83
N GLU A 113 15.54 -6.37 -4.91
CA GLU A 113 15.52 -5.49 -3.75
C GLU A 113 14.49 -6.00 -2.74
N CYS A 114 14.94 -6.26 -1.51
CA CYS A 114 14.04 -6.71 -0.46
C CYS A 114 13.15 -5.54 -0.02
N TYR A 115 11.87 -5.64 -0.32
CA TYR A 115 10.85 -4.68 0.13
C TYR A 115 10.31 -4.98 1.54
N ARG A 116 10.86 -5.99 2.22
CA ARG A 116 10.51 -6.41 3.59
C ARG A 116 11.53 -5.88 4.61
N GLY A 117 11.85 -4.59 4.50
CA GLY A 117 12.75 -3.91 5.43
C GLY A 117 12.08 -3.65 6.77
N VAL A 118 12.70 -4.11 7.86
CA VAL A 118 12.29 -3.83 9.24
C VAL A 118 13.31 -2.88 9.86
N PRO A 119 12.90 -1.77 10.48
CA PRO A 119 13.85 -0.88 11.14
C PRO A 119 14.66 -1.63 12.18
N GLN A 120 15.97 -1.36 12.25
CA GLN A 120 16.81 -1.95 13.28
C GLN A 120 16.29 -1.60 14.68
N GLY A 121 16.18 -2.60 15.55
CA GLY A 121 15.64 -2.42 16.90
C GLY A 121 14.12 -2.20 16.95
N ALA A 122 13.40 -2.49 15.86
CA ALA A 122 11.94 -2.54 15.91
C ALA A 122 11.49 -3.52 17.00
N MET A 123 10.61 -3.05 17.89
CA MET A 123 10.02 -3.90 18.92
C MET A 123 9.08 -4.90 18.29
N ASP A 124 9.18 -6.16 18.73
CA ASP A 124 8.26 -7.20 18.27
C ASP A 124 6.83 -6.93 18.75
N ILE A 125 5.86 -7.42 17.98
CA ILE A 125 4.44 -7.18 18.24
C ILE A 125 3.97 -7.73 19.59
N TYR A 126 4.57 -8.81 20.09
CA TYR A 126 4.19 -9.39 21.38
C TYR A 126 4.63 -8.51 22.53
N TYR A 127 5.83 -7.92 22.44
CA TYR A 127 6.31 -6.95 23.41
C TYR A 127 5.41 -5.71 23.47
N LEU A 128 5.09 -5.12 22.31
CA LEU A 128 4.21 -3.96 22.22
C LEU A 128 2.81 -4.25 22.76
N ALA A 129 2.23 -5.38 22.35
CA ALA A 129 0.91 -5.80 22.78
C ALA A 129 0.84 -5.99 24.30
N LYS A 130 1.87 -6.60 24.91
CA LYS A 130 1.92 -6.75 26.36
C LYS A 130 2.11 -5.42 27.09
N ARG A 131 3.01 -4.55 26.60
CA ARG A 131 3.32 -3.27 27.25
C ARG A 131 2.15 -2.28 27.20
N ASP A 132 1.54 -2.15 26.03
CA ASP A 132 0.58 -1.06 25.76
C ASP A 132 -0.88 -1.49 25.97
N PHE A 133 -1.16 -2.80 25.88
CA PHE A 133 -2.53 -3.34 25.90
C PHE A 133 -2.72 -4.49 26.90
N ASP A 134 -1.68 -4.89 27.63
CA ASP A 134 -1.67 -6.02 28.59
C ASP A 134 -2.06 -7.39 28.00
N LEU A 135 -1.99 -7.54 26.68
CA LEU A 135 -2.40 -8.77 25.99
C LEU A 135 -1.38 -9.90 26.16
N ASP A 136 -1.87 -11.13 26.29
CA ASP A 136 -1.04 -12.33 26.25
C ASP A 136 -0.74 -12.80 24.81
N ARG A 137 0.20 -13.75 24.68
CA ARG A 137 0.61 -14.25 23.36
C ARG A 137 -0.53 -14.90 22.59
N ASN A 138 -1.44 -15.62 23.25
CA ASN A 138 -2.55 -16.31 22.58
C ASN A 138 -3.57 -15.30 22.04
N GLU A 139 -3.81 -14.22 22.77
CA GLU A 139 -4.66 -13.11 22.33
C GLU A 139 -4.07 -12.43 21.10
N VAL A 140 -2.76 -12.13 21.13
CA VAL A 140 -2.03 -11.56 19.98
C VAL A 140 -2.08 -12.50 18.79
N ASP A 141 -1.81 -13.79 18.99
CA ASP A 141 -1.86 -14.78 17.92
C ASP A 141 -3.24 -14.84 17.28
N ARG A 142 -4.32 -14.84 18.09
CA ARG A 142 -5.69 -14.81 17.59
C ARG A 142 -5.98 -13.59 16.71
N PHE A 143 -5.44 -12.41 17.06
CA PHE A 143 -5.57 -11.22 16.24
C PHE A 143 -4.75 -11.29 14.95
N LEU A 144 -3.57 -11.92 14.98
CA LEU A 144 -2.70 -12.06 13.83
C LEU A 144 -3.16 -13.16 12.85
N GLN A 145 -3.84 -14.20 13.34
CA GLN A 145 -4.24 -15.37 12.53
C GLN A 145 -4.82 -15.03 11.14
N PRO A 146 -5.75 -14.06 10.99
CA PRO A 146 -6.30 -13.71 9.66
C PRO A 146 -5.25 -13.16 8.68
N SER A 147 -4.19 -12.55 9.20
CA SER A 147 -3.16 -11.85 8.46
C SER A 147 -1.86 -12.64 8.30
N LEU A 148 -1.62 -13.68 9.10
CA LEU A 148 -0.35 -14.44 9.09
C LEU A 148 0.04 -14.97 7.71
N LYS A 149 -0.93 -15.42 6.91
CA LYS A 149 -0.68 -15.89 5.54
C LYS A 149 -0.14 -14.80 4.58
N TYR A 150 -0.23 -13.53 4.97
CA TYR A 150 0.26 -12.38 4.19
C TYR A 150 1.51 -11.75 4.81
N ILE A 151 1.93 -12.19 5.99
CA ILE A 151 3.11 -11.68 6.69
C ILE A 151 4.23 -12.70 6.51
N ASP A 152 5.30 -12.29 5.84
CA ASP A 152 6.51 -13.09 5.78
C ASP A 152 7.34 -12.84 7.04
N THR A 153 7.45 -13.86 7.90
CA THR A 153 8.18 -13.79 9.17
C THR A 153 9.62 -14.28 9.07
N GLU A 154 10.04 -14.78 7.91
CA GLU A 154 11.34 -15.44 7.73
C GLU A 154 12.27 -14.65 6.80
N ASN A 155 11.73 -14.02 5.75
CA ASN A 155 12.53 -13.35 4.71
C ASN A 155 12.45 -11.82 4.82
N TRP A 156 12.86 -11.28 5.95
CA TRP A 156 12.96 -9.83 6.18
C TRP A 156 14.42 -9.42 6.42
N ILE A 157 14.71 -8.13 6.22
CA ILE A 157 16.06 -7.57 6.47
C ILE A 157 15.99 -6.41 7.46
N GLU A 158 16.96 -6.33 8.36
CA GLU A 158 17.15 -5.14 9.20
C GLU A 158 17.68 -3.98 8.35
N VAL A 159 17.09 -2.80 8.50
CA VAL A 159 17.56 -1.57 7.86
C VAL A 159 17.77 -0.47 8.90
N GLU A 160 18.91 0.22 8.84
CA GLU A 160 19.23 1.33 9.75
C GLU A 160 18.27 2.51 9.59
N ASN A 161 17.76 2.72 8.37
CA ASN A 161 16.81 3.76 8.04
C ASN A 161 15.73 3.18 7.14
N VAL A 162 14.49 3.06 7.63
CA VAL A 162 13.31 2.89 6.77
C VAL A 162 13.06 4.21 6.11
#